data_AF-A0ABC8KG11-F1
#
_entry.id   AF-A0ABC8KG11-F1
#
_cell.length_a   1.000
_cell.length_b   1.000
_cell.length_c   1.000
_cell.angle_alpha   90.00
_cell.angle_beta   90.00
_cell.angle_gamma   90.00
#
_symmetry.space_group_name_H-M   'P 1'
#
loop_
_entity.id
_entity.type
_entity.pdbx_description
1 polymer ?
#
loop_
_entity_poly.entity_id
_entity_poly.type
_entity_poly.pdbx_seq_one_letter_code
_entity_poly.pdbx_strand_id
1 'polypeptide(L)'
;MNNYHNSYTFSFFLVLVVFIVLGPATSIAVTVSTLSSSESLTISSNRTLVSPGGVFELGFFKPSARSRWYLGMWYKEDVERTYVWVANRDNPLYNSIGTLKISGNSLALLGQSNITIWSTNLPRGFVPNDEAAWELRLYASGCRRTKQLSCRTDNLFFQLNSRKLPDITKTATLDRGIHVKDGVLEIADV
;
A
#
# COMPACT_ATOMS: atom_id res chain seq x y z
N MET A 1 67.58 9.81 19.13
CA MET A 1 66.58 8.88 19.73
C MET A 1 65.12 9.28 19.43
N ASN A 2 64.80 10.03 18.36
CA ASN A 2 63.43 10.57 18.15
C ASN A 2 62.69 10.03 16.90
N ASN A 3 63.27 9.15 16.08
CA ASN A 3 62.62 8.70 14.85
C ASN A 3 61.63 7.54 15.04
N TYR A 4 61.68 6.83 16.17
CA TYR A 4 60.78 5.71 16.44
C TYR A 4 59.37 6.17 16.81
N HIS A 5 59.21 7.28 17.54
CA HIS A 5 57.89 7.79 17.97
C HIS A 5 57.00 8.26 16.80
N ASN A 6 57.60 8.82 15.75
CA ASN A 6 56.89 9.24 14.53
C ASN A 6 56.40 8.05 13.67
N SER A 7 57.08 6.90 13.76
CA SER A 7 56.69 5.68 13.04
C SER A 7 55.46 5.02 13.67
N TYR A 8 55.41 4.96 15.01
CA TYR A 8 54.26 4.38 15.73
C TYR A 8 52.99 5.22 15.59
N THR A 9 53.13 6.55 15.58
CA THR A 9 51.99 7.46 15.36
C THR A 9 51.45 7.31 13.94
N PHE A 10 52.30 7.28 12.93
CA PHE A 10 51.88 7.07 11.53
C PHE A 10 51.20 5.70 11.32
N SER A 11 51.74 4.65 11.94
CA SER A 11 51.16 3.30 11.91
C SER A 11 49.77 3.25 12.56
N PHE A 12 49.59 3.92 13.71
CA PHE A 12 48.29 4.00 14.39
C PHE A 12 47.23 4.72 13.55
N PHE A 13 47.60 5.82 12.89
CA PHE A 13 46.72 6.51 11.95
C PHE A 13 46.32 5.64 10.75
N LEU A 14 47.25 4.86 10.21
CA LEU A 14 46.97 3.92 9.12
C LEU A 14 45.97 2.84 9.53
N VAL A 15 46.12 2.28 10.73
CA VAL A 15 45.18 1.29 11.29
C VAL A 15 43.79 1.90 11.50
N LEU A 16 43.70 3.12 12.03
CA LEU A 16 42.42 3.84 12.19
C LEU A 16 41.72 4.10 10.85
N VAL A 17 42.46 4.52 9.82
CA VAL A 17 41.90 4.74 8.47
C VAL A 17 41.38 3.42 7.89
N VAL A 18 42.10 2.31 8.09
CA VAL A 18 41.65 0.98 7.65
C VAL A 18 40.37 0.54 8.35
N PHE A 19 40.20 0.80 9.65
CA PHE A 19 38.95 0.50 10.38
C PHE A 19 37.76 1.41 9.96
N ILE A 20 38.02 2.64 9.53
CA ILE A 20 36.99 3.56 9.02
C ILE A 20 36.55 3.16 7.60
N VAL A 21 37.49 2.73 6.76
CA VAL A 21 37.21 2.27 5.39
C VAL A 21 36.64 0.85 5.34
N LEU A 22 36.99 -0.01 6.31
CA LEU A 22 36.41 -1.34 6.54
C LEU A 22 35.27 -1.33 7.57
N GLY A 23 34.70 -0.16 7.88
CA GLY A 23 33.53 -0.03 8.75
C GLY A 23 32.40 -0.97 8.29
N PRO A 24 31.55 -1.45 9.22
CA PRO A 24 30.60 -2.52 8.93
C PRO A 24 29.79 -2.13 7.70
N ALA A 25 29.78 -3.04 6.72
CA ALA A 25 29.04 -2.90 5.48
C ALA A 25 27.69 -2.24 5.77
N THR A 26 27.45 -1.09 5.13
CA THR A 26 26.17 -0.38 5.18
C THR A 26 25.07 -1.42 5.08
N SER A 27 24.18 -1.45 6.08
CA SER A 27 23.00 -2.33 6.06
C SER A 27 22.31 -2.10 4.73
N ILE A 28 22.39 -3.08 3.83
CA ILE A 28 21.52 -3.10 2.65
C ILE A 28 20.14 -3.35 3.26
N ALA A 29 19.39 -2.28 3.51
CA ALA A 29 17.98 -2.40 3.80
C ALA A 29 17.37 -3.03 2.55
N VAL A 30 17.09 -4.33 2.60
CA VAL A 30 16.38 -5.03 1.54
C VAL A 30 15.00 -4.40 1.48
N THR A 31 14.81 -3.47 0.54
CA THR A 31 13.51 -2.88 0.27
C THR A 31 12.67 -3.96 -0.38
N VAL A 32 11.77 -4.55 0.39
CA VAL A 32 10.84 -5.52 -0.15
C VAL A 32 9.73 -4.76 -0.86
N SER A 33 9.76 -4.82 -2.18
CA SER A 33 8.80 -4.15 -3.05
C SER A 33 7.57 -5.00 -3.38
N THR A 34 7.58 -6.28 -3.00
CA THR A 34 6.59 -7.25 -3.43
C THR A 34 5.98 -8.05 -2.28
N LEU A 35 4.73 -8.50 -2.46
CA LEU A 35 4.07 -9.44 -1.55
C LEU A 35 3.49 -10.58 -2.38
N SER A 36 4.03 -11.78 -2.19
CA SER A 36 3.58 -12.99 -2.89
C SER A 36 2.28 -13.55 -2.29
N SER A 37 1.64 -14.47 -3.00
CA SER A 37 0.37 -15.07 -2.58
C SER A 37 0.46 -15.95 -1.33
N SER A 38 1.65 -16.44 -1.00
CA SER A 38 1.93 -17.18 0.23
C SER A 38 2.24 -16.27 1.42
N GLU A 39 2.50 -14.98 1.17
CA GLU A 39 2.82 -14.00 2.18
C GLU A 39 1.60 -13.19 2.62
N SER A 40 1.73 -12.55 3.77
CA SER A 40 0.77 -11.56 4.25
C SER A 40 1.47 -10.43 4.97
N LEU A 41 0.89 -9.25 4.88
CA LEU A 41 1.29 -8.09 5.65
C LEU A 41 0.35 -7.96 6.85
N THR A 42 0.90 -7.87 8.06
CA THR A 42 0.11 -7.74 9.29
C THR A 42 0.45 -6.46 10.02
N ILE A 43 -0.49 -5.95 10.83
CA ILE A 43 -0.22 -4.82 11.72
C ILE A 43 0.92 -5.16 12.69
N SER A 44 0.93 -6.39 13.22
CA SER A 44 1.90 -6.83 14.23
C SER A 44 3.33 -6.99 13.71
N SER A 45 3.51 -7.26 12.41
CA SER A 45 4.86 -7.38 11.84
C SER A 45 5.53 -6.03 11.63
N ASN A 46 4.75 -4.94 11.63
CA ASN A 46 5.20 -3.58 11.34
C ASN A 46 6.03 -3.47 10.04
N ARG A 47 5.81 -4.40 9.11
CA ARG A 47 6.44 -4.41 7.79
C ARG A 47 5.66 -3.48 6.86
N THR A 48 6.37 -2.88 5.92
CA THR A 48 5.82 -2.09 4.82
C THR A 48 6.35 -2.62 3.48
N LEU A 49 5.70 -2.22 2.40
CA LEU A 49 6.16 -2.45 1.04
C LEU A 49 6.57 -1.12 0.44
N VAL A 50 7.74 -1.07 -0.19
CA VAL A 50 8.29 0.17 -0.76
C VAL A 50 8.41 0.01 -2.27
N SER A 51 7.98 1.00 -3.04
CA SER A 51 8.12 0.97 -4.49
C SER A 51 9.60 0.88 -4.92
N PRO A 52 9.92 0.27 -6.07
CA PRO A 52 11.31 0.09 -6.52
C PRO A 52 12.15 1.37 -6.54
N GLY A 53 11.55 2.50 -6.92
CA GLY A 53 12.15 3.83 -6.95
C GLY A 53 12.13 4.55 -5.60
N GLY A 54 11.56 3.95 -4.57
CA GLY A 54 11.55 4.50 -3.21
C GLY A 54 10.61 5.68 -2.99
N VAL A 55 9.73 5.99 -3.95
CA VAL A 55 8.81 7.13 -3.87
C VAL A 55 7.63 6.84 -2.94
N PHE A 56 7.04 5.64 -3.07
CA PHE A 56 5.84 5.25 -2.35
C PHE A 56 6.13 4.15 -1.33
N GLU A 57 5.39 4.21 -0.23
CA GLU A 57 5.39 3.19 0.81
C GLU A 57 3.96 2.82 1.18
N LEU A 58 3.68 1.51 1.23
CA LEU A 58 2.39 0.95 1.60
C LEU A 58 2.49 0.18 2.91
N GLY A 59 1.54 0.40 3.79
CA GLY A 59 1.44 -0.36 5.02
C GLY A 59 0.30 0.04 5.93
N PHE A 60 0.33 -0.53 7.12
CA PHE A 60 -0.62 -0.19 8.17
C PHE A 60 -0.20 1.07 8.90
N PHE A 61 -1.16 1.93 9.19
CA PHE A 61 -0.91 3.16 9.92
C PHE A 61 -2.07 3.52 10.82
N LYS A 62 -1.77 4.43 11.74
CA LYS A 62 -2.72 5.01 12.69
C LYS A 62 -2.41 6.50 12.85
N PRO A 63 -3.29 7.41 12.38
CA PRO A 63 -3.00 8.86 12.36
C PRO A 63 -2.70 9.50 13.73
N SER A 64 -3.24 8.92 14.80
CA SER A 64 -3.00 9.39 16.18
C SER A 64 -3.17 8.23 17.16
N ALA A 65 -2.63 8.32 18.37
CA ALA A 65 -2.73 7.26 19.38
C ALA A 65 -4.18 6.81 19.71
N ARG A 66 -5.19 7.65 19.48
CA ARG A 66 -6.61 7.33 19.70
C ARG A 66 -7.37 6.98 18.42
N SER A 67 -6.75 7.13 17.25
CA SER A 67 -7.35 6.81 15.95
C SER A 67 -7.52 5.30 15.73
N ARG A 68 -8.26 4.98 14.68
CA ARG A 68 -8.39 3.63 14.13
C ARG A 68 -7.20 3.26 13.24
N TRP A 69 -7.10 1.97 12.92
CA TRP A 69 -6.10 1.44 12.01
C TRP A 69 -6.59 1.44 10.57
N TYR A 70 -5.68 1.78 9.67
CA TYR A 70 -5.91 1.84 8.24
C TYR A 70 -4.77 1.17 7.49
N LEU A 71 -5.07 0.66 6.30
CA LEU A 71 -4.12 0.30 5.28
C LEU A 71 -4.10 1.41 4.23
N GLY A 72 -2.92 1.89 3.88
CA GLY A 72 -2.80 2.93 2.86
C GLY A 72 -1.40 3.05 2.31
N MET A 73 -1.24 4.03 1.44
CA MET A 73 -0.01 4.36 0.74
C MET A 73 0.31 5.84 0.93
N TRP A 74 1.59 6.16 1.11
CA TRP A 74 2.11 7.51 1.34
C TRP A 74 3.45 7.72 0.64
N TYR A 75 3.92 8.96 0.60
CA TYR A 75 5.28 9.29 0.14
C TYR A 75 6.30 8.88 1.20
N LYS A 76 7.30 8.09 0.82
CA LYS A 76 8.28 7.50 1.75
C LYS A 76 9.13 8.55 2.46
N GLU A 77 9.58 9.57 1.72
CA GLU A 77 10.49 10.60 2.23
C GLU A 77 9.79 11.74 2.98
N ASP A 78 8.46 11.73 3.03
CA ASP A 78 7.67 12.76 3.71
C ASP A 78 7.56 12.50 5.22
N VAL A 79 8.13 13.40 6.01
CA VAL A 79 8.16 13.33 7.48
C VAL A 79 6.76 13.42 8.08
N GLU A 80 5.85 14.22 7.50
CA GLU A 80 4.48 14.37 7.98
C GLU A 80 3.55 13.27 7.45
N ARG A 81 4.07 12.41 6.54
CA ARG A 81 3.39 11.27 5.94
C ARG A 81 2.07 11.67 5.24
N THR A 82 2.20 12.27 4.06
CA THR A 82 1.04 12.53 3.19
C THR A 82 0.48 11.23 2.59
N TYR A 83 -0.75 10.87 3.00
CA TYR A 83 -1.46 9.69 2.49
C TYR A 83 -2.09 9.95 1.11
N VAL A 84 -1.60 9.27 0.09
CA VAL A 84 -2.12 9.37 -1.29
C VAL A 84 -3.28 8.40 -1.55
N TRP A 85 -3.37 7.31 -0.77
CA TRP A 85 -4.44 6.32 -0.90
C TRP A 85 -4.71 5.60 0.42
N VAL A 86 -5.98 5.24 0.68
CA VAL A 86 -6.40 4.53 1.91
C VAL A 86 -7.46 3.49 1.53
N ALA A 87 -7.16 2.21 1.75
CA ALA A 87 -8.01 1.09 1.34
C ALA A 87 -9.34 1.08 2.10
N ASN A 88 -9.25 1.05 3.44
CA ASN A 88 -10.39 0.85 4.32
C ASN A 88 -10.83 2.16 4.98
N ARG A 89 -10.91 3.23 4.17
CA ARG A 89 -11.28 4.59 4.63
C ARG A 89 -12.64 4.62 5.32
N ASP A 90 -13.63 3.94 4.75
CA ASP A 90 -15.01 3.93 5.26
C ASP A 90 -15.26 2.82 6.30
N ASN A 91 -14.41 1.80 6.33
CA ASN A 91 -14.53 0.65 7.24
C ASN A 91 -13.21 0.42 8.01
N PRO A 92 -12.92 1.24 9.03
CA PRO A 92 -11.65 1.18 9.74
C PRO A 92 -11.46 -0.10 10.57
N LEU A 93 -10.20 -0.45 10.85
CA LEU A 93 -9.86 -1.51 11.81
C LEU A 93 -9.87 -0.95 13.24
N TYR A 94 -10.63 -1.61 14.12
CA TYR A 94 -10.89 -1.12 15.49
C TYR A 94 -9.78 -1.46 16.47
N ASN A 95 -9.03 -2.52 16.20
CA ASN A 95 -7.94 -3.05 17.00
C ASN A 95 -6.67 -3.18 16.14
N SER A 96 -5.55 -3.50 16.78
CA SER A 96 -4.25 -3.73 16.13
C SER A 96 -4.16 -5.12 15.49
N ILE A 97 -5.27 -5.65 14.97
CA ILE A 97 -5.35 -6.94 14.29
C ILE A 97 -5.86 -6.69 12.89
N GLY A 98 -4.95 -6.81 11.92
CA GLY A 98 -5.23 -6.59 10.51
C GLY A 98 -4.23 -7.37 9.67
N THR A 99 -4.72 -8.00 8.61
CA THR A 99 -3.93 -8.82 7.69
C THR A 99 -4.32 -8.49 6.26
N LEU A 100 -3.40 -7.92 5.49
CA LEU A 100 -3.50 -7.82 4.04
C LEU A 100 -2.87 -9.06 3.43
N LYS A 101 -3.61 -9.73 2.54
CA LYS A 101 -3.11 -10.86 1.76
C LYS A 101 -3.78 -10.95 0.40
N ILE A 102 -3.20 -11.76 -0.47
CA ILE A 102 -3.86 -12.20 -1.69
C ILE A 102 -4.77 -13.39 -1.32
N SER A 103 -6.03 -13.31 -1.69
CA SER A 103 -7.04 -14.34 -1.50
C SER A 103 -7.66 -14.68 -2.86
N GLY A 104 -7.30 -15.83 -3.41
CA GLY A 104 -7.59 -16.17 -4.81
C GLY A 104 -6.91 -15.16 -5.74
N ASN A 105 -7.70 -14.49 -6.58
CA ASN A 105 -7.20 -13.51 -7.54
C ASN A 105 -7.33 -12.05 -7.05
N SER A 106 -7.65 -11.85 -5.77
CA SER A 106 -8.02 -10.54 -5.21
C SER A 106 -7.19 -10.18 -3.97
N LEU A 107 -6.98 -8.89 -3.73
CA LEU A 107 -6.46 -8.43 -2.45
C LEU A 107 -7.59 -8.40 -1.44
N ALA A 108 -7.33 -8.92 -0.25
CA ALA A 108 -8.26 -8.88 0.87
C ALA A 108 -7.56 -8.33 2.11
N LEU A 109 -8.21 -7.36 2.75
CA LEU A 109 -7.88 -6.90 4.08
C LEU A 109 -8.82 -7.58 5.07
N LEU A 110 -8.24 -8.37 5.97
CA LEU A 110 -8.93 -9.09 7.02
C LEU A 110 -8.70 -8.39 8.37
N GLY A 111 -9.76 -8.27 9.17
CA GLY A 111 -9.69 -7.83 10.55
C GLY A 111 -9.66 -9.01 11.53
N GLN A 112 -10.07 -8.75 12.77
CA GLN A 112 -10.22 -9.79 13.78
C GLN A 112 -11.18 -10.89 13.31
N SER A 113 -10.87 -12.13 13.70
CA SER A 113 -11.66 -13.32 13.32
C SER A 113 -11.78 -13.55 11.82
N ASN A 114 -10.81 -13.08 11.02
CA ASN A 114 -10.77 -13.20 9.55
C ASN A 114 -11.97 -12.55 8.82
N ILE A 115 -12.66 -11.60 9.47
CA ILE A 115 -13.73 -10.83 8.81
C ILE A 115 -13.09 -9.97 7.71
N THR A 116 -13.64 -10.04 6.49
CA THR A 116 -13.19 -9.18 5.39
C THR A 116 -13.66 -7.75 5.60
N ILE A 117 -12.71 -6.84 5.74
CA ILE A 117 -12.93 -5.41 6.00
C ILE A 117 -12.94 -4.62 4.68
N TRP A 118 -12.06 -5.00 3.75
CA TRP A 118 -11.96 -4.43 2.42
C TRP A 118 -11.40 -5.47 1.44
N SER A 119 -11.77 -5.39 0.16
CA SER A 119 -11.16 -6.19 -0.90
C SER A 119 -11.23 -5.48 -2.24
N THR A 120 -10.44 -5.94 -3.21
CA THR A 120 -10.48 -5.43 -4.59
C THR A 120 -11.59 -6.07 -5.44
N ASN A 121 -12.36 -7.00 -4.88
CA ASN A 121 -13.48 -7.61 -5.61
C ASN A 121 -14.60 -6.60 -5.80
N LEU A 122 -15.36 -6.78 -6.88
CA LEU A 122 -16.56 -5.98 -7.09
C LEU A 122 -17.50 -6.10 -5.90
N PRO A 123 -18.11 -5.00 -5.45
CA PRO A 123 -19.17 -5.06 -4.46
C PRO A 123 -20.28 -5.98 -4.97
N ARG A 124 -20.93 -6.70 -4.05
CA ARG A 124 -22.09 -7.54 -4.39
C ARG A 124 -23.12 -6.69 -5.14
N GLY A 125 -23.58 -7.21 -6.29
CA GLY A 125 -24.54 -6.51 -7.14
C GLY A 125 -23.94 -5.62 -8.22
N PHE A 126 -22.63 -5.72 -8.47
CA PHE A 126 -21.94 -5.09 -9.60
C PHE A 126 -21.23 -6.14 -10.45
N VAL A 127 -21.19 -5.90 -11.76
CA VAL A 127 -20.46 -6.70 -12.75
C VAL A 127 -19.61 -5.78 -13.63
N PRO A 128 -18.49 -6.26 -14.19
CA PRO A 128 -17.68 -5.48 -15.12
C PRO A 128 -18.51 -5.06 -16.34
N ASN A 129 -18.18 -3.90 -16.92
CA ASN A 129 -18.76 -3.54 -18.23
C ASN A 129 -18.16 -4.37 -19.37
N ASP A 130 -16.89 -4.77 -19.21
CA ASP A 130 -16.15 -5.61 -20.14
C ASP A 130 -15.51 -6.75 -19.33
N GLU A 131 -16.04 -7.96 -19.49
CA GLU A 131 -15.57 -9.15 -18.76
C GLU A 131 -14.18 -9.59 -19.25
N ALA A 132 -13.88 -9.49 -20.54
CA ALA A 132 -12.59 -9.88 -21.09
C ALA A 132 -11.47 -8.95 -20.61
N ALA A 133 -11.72 -7.63 -20.62
CA ALA A 133 -10.80 -6.66 -20.04
C ALA A 133 -10.63 -6.86 -18.52
N TRP A 134 -11.70 -7.24 -17.82
CA TRP A 134 -11.65 -7.51 -16.38
C TRP A 134 -10.76 -8.70 -16.02
N GLU A 135 -10.84 -9.80 -16.78
CA GLU A 135 -9.93 -10.95 -16.63
C GLU A 135 -8.47 -10.57 -16.89
N LEU A 136 -8.25 -9.63 -17.81
CA LEU A 136 -6.94 -9.02 -18.09
C LEU A 136 -6.57 -7.89 -17.13
N ARG A 137 -7.40 -7.63 -16.10
CA ARG A 137 -7.19 -6.61 -15.05
C ARG A 137 -7.15 -5.17 -15.57
N LEU A 138 -7.81 -4.91 -16.68
CA LEU A 138 -7.98 -3.60 -17.29
C LEU A 138 -9.33 -3.00 -16.83
N TYR A 139 -9.29 -2.25 -15.73
CA TYR A 139 -10.49 -1.72 -15.08
C TYR A 139 -11.07 -0.45 -15.73
N ALA A 140 -10.50 0.01 -16.86
CA ALA A 140 -10.84 1.28 -17.51
C ALA A 140 -12.33 1.39 -17.89
N SER A 141 -12.96 0.28 -18.26
CA SER A 141 -14.38 0.22 -18.62
C SER A 141 -15.32 0.34 -17.42
N GLY A 142 -14.80 0.28 -16.18
CA GLY A 142 -15.59 0.36 -14.96
C GLY A 142 -16.55 -0.83 -14.76
N CYS A 143 -17.57 -0.63 -13.92
CA CYS A 143 -18.57 -1.64 -13.60
C CYS A 143 -20.00 -1.08 -13.67
N ARG A 144 -20.97 -1.97 -13.87
CA ARG A 144 -22.41 -1.67 -13.82
C ARG A 144 -23.12 -2.48 -12.75
N ARG A 145 -24.25 -1.97 -12.25
CA ARG A 145 -25.10 -2.71 -11.32
C ARG A 145 -25.79 -3.88 -12.02
N THR A 146 -25.92 -5.01 -11.33
CA THR A 146 -26.70 -6.17 -11.81
C THR A 146 -28.20 -5.94 -11.70
N LYS A 147 -28.63 -5.17 -10.69
CA LYS A 147 -30.02 -4.72 -10.54
C LYS A 147 -30.15 -3.26 -10.96
N GLN A 148 -31.11 -2.98 -11.84
CA GLN A 148 -31.48 -1.63 -12.21
C GLN A 148 -31.96 -0.87 -10.96
N LEU A 149 -31.55 0.39 -10.81
CA LEU A 149 -32.04 1.25 -9.73
C LEU A 149 -33.55 1.46 -9.92
N SER A 150 -34.36 0.84 -9.07
CA SER A 150 -35.77 1.19 -8.92
C SER A 150 -35.89 2.15 -7.74
N CYS A 151 -36.18 3.42 -8.03
CA CYS A 151 -36.40 4.46 -7.02
C CYS A 151 -37.80 4.39 -6.39
N ARG A 152 -38.60 3.34 -6.66
CA ARG A 152 -40.04 3.35 -6.37
C ARG A 152 -40.49 2.48 -5.20
N THR A 153 -39.71 1.49 -4.80
CA THR A 153 -40.15 0.51 -3.79
C THR A 153 -38.96 -0.05 -3.01
N ASP A 154 -38.71 0.49 -1.82
CA ASP A 154 -37.95 -0.17 -0.74
C ASP A 154 -36.42 -0.08 -0.71
N ASN A 155 -35.80 1.01 -1.16
CA ASN A 155 -34.41 1.28 -0.76
C ASN A 155 -34.24 2.73 -0.28
N LEU A 156 -33.52 2.87 0.84
CA LEU A 156 -33.09 4.08 1.59
C LEU A 156 -32.35 5.18 0.77
N PHE A 157 -32.52 5.23 -0.55
CA PHE A 157 -31.86 6.19 -1.42
C PHE A 157 -32.86 7.26 -1.86
N PHE A 158 -32.66 8.47 -1.38
CA PHE A 158 -33.40 9.66 -1.81
C PHE A 158 -32.87 10.14 -3.16
N GLN A 159 -33.76 10.39 -4.11
CA GLN A 159 -33.40 11.05 -5.36
C GLN A 159 -33.09 12.53 -5.06
N LEU A 160 -31.80 12.89 -5.14
CA LEU A 160 -31.37 14.27 -4.99
C LEU A 160 -31.46 14.98 -6.35
N ASN A 161 -32.56 15.70 -6.57
CA ASN A 161 -32.70 16.56 -7.75
C ASN A 161 -31.74 17.77 -7.62
N SER A 162 -31.11 18.18 -8.73
CA SER A 162 -30.26 19.38 -8.83
C SER A 162 -28.89 19.33 -8.14
N ARG A 163 -28.26 18.16 -7.99
CA ARG A 163 -26.84 18.07 -7.61
C ARG A 163 -25.96 18.16 -8.86
N LYS A 164 -25.00 19.09 -8.88
CA LYS A 164 -23.89 19.03 -9.84
C LYS A 164 -23.08 17.77 -9.50
N LEU A 165 -23.16 16.74 -10.34
CA LEU A 165 -22.24 15.61 -10.28
C LEU A 165 -20.81 16.16 -10.42
N PRO A 166 -19.80 15.63 -9.70
CA PRO A 166 -18.43 16.00 -9.96
C PRO A 166 -18.16 15.79 -11.45
N ASP A 167 -17.67 16.85 -12.10
CA ASP A 167 -17.39 16.90 -13.53
C ASP A 167 -16.43 15.74 -13.87
N ILE A 168 -16.97 14.65 -14.41
CA ILE A 168 -16.20 13.50 -14.94
C ILE A 168 -15.38 13.87 -16.18
N THR A 169 -15.42 15.15 -16.59
CA THR A 169 -14.61 15.73 -17.67
C THR A 169 -13.14 15.91 -17.30
N LYS A 170 -12.78 15.75 -16.01
CA LYS A 170 -11.43 15.39 -15.60
C LYS A 170 -11.47 13.96 -15.10
N THR A 171 -11.28 13.04 -16.04
CA THR A 171 -10.85 11.64 -15.84
C THR A 171 -10.63 11.28 -14.37
N ALA A 172 -11.61 10.63 -13.76
CA ALA A 172 -11.36 9.78 -12.59
C ALA A 172 -10.61 8.53 -13.06
N THR A 173 -9.42 8.72 -13.64
CA THR A 173 -8.44 7.66 -13.79
C THR A 173 -7.71 7.57 -12.47
N LEU A 174 -8.18 6.68 -11.60
CA LEU A 174 -7.31 6.10 -10.58
C LEU A 174 -6.58 4.94 -11.22
N ASP A 175 -5.61 5.25 -12.08
CA ASP A 175 -4.51 4.33 -12.32
C ASP A 175 -3.31 4.91 -11.60
N ARG A 176 -2.82 4.19 -10.58
CA ARG A 176 -1.57 4.46 -9.85
C ARG A 176 -1.34 3.38 -8.79
N GLY A 177 -0.70 2.30 -9.25
CA GLY A 177 0.44 1.73 -8.53
C GLY A 177 0.18 0.58 -7.55
N ILE A 178 -0.95 -0.15 -7.64
CA ILE A 178 -1.10 -1.42 -6.91
C ILE A 178 -1.65 -2.46 -7.88
N HIS A 179 -0.77 -3.31 -8.38
CA HIS A 179 -1.15 -4.42 -9.25
C HIS A 179 -0.84 -5.73 -8.54
N VAL A 180 -1.78 -6.67 -8.58
CA VAL A 180 -1.40 -8.07 -8.42
C VAL A 180 -1.04 -8.56 -9.82
N LYS A 181 0.08 -9.24 -10.02
CA LYS A 181 0.43 -9.87 -11.28
C LYS A 181 0.99 -11.23 -10.94
N ASP A 182 0.43 -12.28 -11.55
CA ASP A 182 0.86 -13.66 -11.31
C ASP A 182 0.90 -14.06 -9.83
N GLY A 183 -0.04 -13.54 -9.02
CA GLY A 183 -0.09 -13.80 -7.58
C GLY A 183 0.90 -12.99 -6.73
N VAL A 184 1.50 -11.94 -7.29
CA VAL A 184 2.42 -11.03 -6.59
C VAL A 184 1.87 -9.62 -6.62
N LEU A 185 1.74 -9.00 -5.45
CA LEU A 185 1.44 -7.58 -5.31
C LEU A 185 2.72 -6.76 -5.49
N GLU A 186 2.70 -5.78 -6.38
CA GLU A 186 3.79 -4.83 -6.59
C GLU A 186 3.29 -3.39 -6.54
N ILE A 187 4.14 -2.49 -6.02
CA ILE A 187 3.93 -1.05 -6.04
C ILE A 187 4.74 -0.47 -7.19
N ALA A 188 4.08 0.25 -8.11
CA ALA A 188 4.75 0.90 -9.24
C ALA A 188 5.00 2.38 -8.94
N ASP A 189 6.19 2.86 -9.30
CA ASP A 189 6.47 4.28 -9.46
C ASP A 189 5.93 4.73 -10.83
N VAL A 190 5.28 5.89 -10.89
CA VAL A 190 4.72 6.48 -12.12
C VAL A 190 5.54 7.67 -12.55
#